data_AF-A0A444TYE4-F1
#
_entry.id   AF-A0A444TYE4-F1
#
_cell.length_a   1.000
_cell.length_b   1.000
_cell.length_c   1.000
_cell.angle_alpha   90.00
_cell.angle_beta   90.00
_cell.angle_gamma   90.00
#
_symmetry.space_group_name_H-M   'P 1'
#
loop_
_entity.id
_entity.type
_entity.pdbx_description
1 polymer ?
#
loop_
_entity_poly.entity_id
_entity_poly.type
_entity_poly.pdbx_seq_one_letter_code
_entity_poly.pdbx_strand_id
1 'polypeptide(L)'
;MSATQKGLGLDFQYVPDGSGLGLDFRYVPDGSGLGLNFQYVPHGSGLGLDFQYVPDSSGLGLNFQYVPNGSGLGLDFRYVPDGSGLGLDF
;
A
#
# COMPACT_ATOMS: atom_id res chain seq x y z
N MET A 1 20.96 3.95 11.92
CA MET A 1 19.82 3.59 12.77
C MET A 1 18.72 4.58 12.46
N SER A 2 17.82 4.25 11.52
CA SER A 2 16.71 5.15 11.15
C SER A 2 15.66 5.09 12.25
N ALA A 3 15.25 6.24 12.77
CA ALA A 3 14.19 6.31 13.77
C ALA A 3 12.85 6.11 13.05
N THR A 4 12.20 4.95 13.25
CA THR A 4 10.88 4.69 12.70
C THR A 4 9.88 5.73 13.21
N GLN A 5 9.41 6.60 12.33
CA GLN A 5 8.43 7.63 12.66
C GLN A 5 7.05 6.98 12.80
N LYS A 6 6.36 7.18 13.93
CA LYS A 6 4.99 6.69 14.16
C LYS A 6 4.02 7.86 14.18
N GLY A 7 2.92 7.76 13.44
CA GLY A 7 1.92 8.83 13.36
C GLY A 7 0.48 8.33 13.48
N LEU A 8 -0.36 9.12 14.14
CA LEU A 8 -1.82 9.01 14.10
C LEU A 8 -2.37 10.29 13.44
N GLY A 9 -3.21 10.15 12.44
CA GLY A 9 -3.77 11.29 11.71
C GLY A 9 -4.82 10.84 10.71
N LEU A 10 -5.63 11.76 10.19
CA LEU A 10 -6.59 11.40 9.15
C LEU A 10 -5.89 11.19 7.80
N ASP A 11 -5.02 12.13 7.41
CA ASP A 11 -4.37 12.13 6.11
C ASP A 11 -2.85 12.20 6.24
N PHE A 12 -2.16 11.27 5.60
CA PHE A 12 -0.70 11.27 5.48
C PHE A 12 -0.27 11.58 4.05
N GLN A 13 0.46 12.67 3.90
CA GLN A 13 1.05 13.01 2.60
C GLN A 13 2.27 12.13 2.29
N TYR A 14 3.07 11.82 3.32
CA TYR A 14 4.37 11.19 3.18
C TYR A 14 4.69 10.40 4.46
N VAL A 15 5.00 9.10 4.33
CA VAL A 15 5.35 8.22 5.47
C VAL A 15 6.63 7.42 5.14
N PRO A 16 7.81 8.06 5.23
CA PRO A 16 9.08 7.42 4.92
C PRO A 16 9.60 6.61 6.11
N ASP A 17 10.05 5.38 5.87
CA ASP A 17 10.67 4.51 6.89
C ASP A 17 9.87 4.43 8.22
N GLY A 18 8.55 4.60 8.12
CA GLY A 18 7.67 4.90 9.24
C GLY A 18 6.41 4.05 9.24
N SER A 19 5.55 4.28 10.23
CA SER A 19 4.23 3.65 10.32
C SER A 19 3.16 4.69 10.63
N GLY A 20 2.08 4.72 9.86
CA GLY A 20 0.93 5.59 10.13
C GLY A 20 -0.35 4.79 10.33
N LEU A 21 -1.23 5.27 11.21
CA LEU A 21 -2.64 4.88 11.24
C LEU A 21 -3.49 6.09 10.88
N GLY A 22 -4.25 5.98 9.80
CA GLY A 22 -5.09 7.05 9.27
C GLY A 22 -6.11 6.57 8.26
N LEU A 23 -6.79 7.49 7.58
CA LEU A 23 -7.74 7.15 6.53
C LEU A 23 -7.03 7.09 5.17
N ASP A 24 -6.26 8.11 4.83
CA ASP A 24 -5.70 8.28 3.50
C ASP A 24 -4.18 8.45 3.50
N PHE A 25 -3.50 7.70 2.64
CA PHE A 25 -2.06 7.74 2.45
C PHE A 25 -1.71 8.03 0.99
N ARG A 26 -0.98 9.13 0.75
CA ARG A 26 -0.52 9.47 -0.60
C ARG A 26 0.76 8.75 -1.00
N TYR A 27 1.77 8.75 -0.15
CA TYR A 27 3.09 8.21 -0.47
C TYR A 27 3.72 7.51 0.74
N VAL A 28 3.97 6.20 0.62
CA VAL A 28 4.47 5.35 1.72
C VAL A 28 5.72 4.58 1.26
N PRO A 29 6.88 5.25 1.16
CA PRO A 29 8.14 4.64 0.71
C PRO A 29 8.81 3.93 1.87
N ASP A 30 9.13 2.64 1.69
CA ASP A 30 9.79 1.81 2.71
C ASP A 30 9.06 1.81 4.08
N GLY A 31 7.80 2.25 4.06
CA GLY A 31 6.98 2.50 5.24
C GLY A 31 5.81 1.52 5.32
N SER A 32 5.00 1.70 6.35
CA SER A 32 3.77 0.94 6.57
C SER A 32 2.61 1.87 6.87
N GLY A 33 1.42 1.49 6.42
CA GLY A 33 0.20 2.21 6.78
C GLY A 33 -0.96 1.28 7.07
N LEU A 34 -1.78 1.69 8.03
CA LEU A 34 -3.11 1.13 8.26
C LEU A 34 -4.12 2.22 7.93
N GLY A 35 -4.95 1.99 6.91
CA GLY A 35 -5.97 2.97 6.52
C GLY A 35 -6.96 2.46 5.49
N LEU A 36 -7.69 3.36 4.86
CA LEU A 36 -8.67 3.01 3.83
C LEU A 36 -8.04 3.05 2.44
N ASN A 37 -7.33 4.14 2.11
CA ASN A 37 -6.86 4.39 0.75
C ASN A 37 -5.35 4.62 0.70
N PHE A 38 -4.70 3.99 -0.28
CA PHE A 38 -3.28 4.15 -0.57
C PHE A 38 -3.08 4.50 -2.05
N GLN A 39 -2.42 5.62 -2.33
CA GLN A 39 -2.14 6.03 -3.70
C GLN A 39 -0.83 5.42 -4.23
N TYR A 40 0.28 5.57 -3.50
CA TYR A 40 1.59 5.11 -3.95
C TYR A 40 2.39 4.48 -2.80
N VAL A 41 2.72 3.20 -2.91
CA VAL A 41 3.37 2.41 -1.85
C VAL A 41 4.62 1.71 -2.38
N PRO A 42 5.72 2.41 -2.67
CA PRO A 42 6.91 1.81 -3.25
C PRO A 42 7.77 1.14 -2.17
N HIS A 43 8.14 -0.13 -2.35
CA HIS A 43 8.92 -0.89 -1.37
C HIS A 43 8.32 -0.94 0.06
N GLY A 44 7.08 -0.45 0.20
CA GLY A 44 6.39 -0.33 1.46
C GLY A 44 5.34 -1.43 1.64
N SER A 45 4.51 -1.24 2.65
CA SER A 45 3.35 -2.08 2.89
C SER A 45 2.13 -1.28 3.32
N GLY A 46 0.94 -1.81 3.04
CA GLY A 46 -0.30 -1.24 3.55
C GLY A 46 -1.35 -2.29 3.84
N LEU A 47 -2.15 -2.03 4.88
CA LEU A 47 -3.44 -2.69 5.09
C LEU A 47 -4.53 -1.66 4.87
N GLY A 48 -5.39 -1.88 3.87
CA GLY A 48 -6.52 -0.99 3.61
C GLY A 48 -7.56 -1.55 2.65
N LEU A 49 -8.43 -0.70 2.12
CA LEU A 49 -9.46 -1.12 1.17
C LEU A 49 -8.95 -1.00 -0.26
N ASP A 50 -8.35 0.13 -0.60
CA ASP A 50 -8.03 0.48 -1.99
C ASP A 50 -6.56 0.88 -2.16
N PHE A 51 -5.90 0.28 -3.15
CA PHE A 51 -4.54 0.56 -3.55
C PHE A 51 -4.46 0.95 -5.02
N GLN A 52 -3.87 2.10 -5.32
CA GLN A 52 -3.70 2.53 -6.71
C GLN A 52 -2.40 2.02 -7.33
N TYR A 53 -1.25 2.24 -6.68
CA TYR A 53 0.06 1.89 -7.23
C TYR A 53 0.96 1.24 -6.17
N VAL A 54 1.31 -0.03 -6.37
CA VAL A 54 2.02 -0.90 -5.41
C VAL A 54 3.23 -1.55 -6.12
N PRO A 55 4.30 -0.79 -6.42
CA PRO A 55 5.48 -1.28 -7.10
C PRO A 55 6.46 -1.89 -6.10
N ASP A 56 7.05 -3.05 -6.43
CA ASP A 56 8.09 -3.70 -5.62
C ASP A 56 7.72 -3.81 -4.12
N SER A 57 6.43 -3.99 -3.83
CA SER A 57 5.83 -3.81 -2.49
C SER A 57 4.75 -4.84 -2.22
N SER A 58 4.15 -4.77 -1.03
CA SER A 58 3.08 -5.66 -0.62
C SER A 58 1.87 -4.89 -0.11
N GLY A 59 0.66 -5.37 -0.39
CA GLY A 59 -0.55 -4.80 0.20
C GLY A 59 -1.58 -5.86 0.52
N LEU A 60 -2.35 -5.64 1.60
CA LEU A 60 -3.58 -6.39 1.86
C LEU A 60 -4.75 -5.42 1.75
N GLY A 61 -5.68 -5.71 0.85
CA GLY A 61 -6.89 -4.90 0.71
C GLY A 61 -7.94 -5.51 -0.18
N LEU A 62 -8.97 -4.75 -0.55
CA LEU A 62 -10.02 -5.25 -1.42
C LEU A 62 -9.63 -5.07 -2.88
N ASN A 63 -9.15 -3.89 -3.27
CA ASN A 63 -8.94 -3.54 -4.66
C ASN A 63 -7.53 -3.03 -4.93
N PHE A 64 -6.92 -3.52 -6.01
CA PHE A 64 -5.61 -3.08 -6.49
C PHE A 64 -5.68 -2.66 -7.96
N GLN A 65 -5.23 -1.44 -8.26
CA GLN A 65 -5.25 -0.96 -9.65
C GLN A 65 -3.97 -1.35 -10.42
N TYR A 66 -2.79 -1.16 -9.83
CA TYR A 66 -1.51 -1.36 -10.52
C TYR A 66 -0.44 -1.93 -9.56
N VAL A 67 0.05 -3.14 -9.84
CA VAL A 67 0.96 -3.90 -8.95
C VAL A 67 2.16 -4.47 -9.74
N PRO A 68 3.11 -3.63 -10.18
CA PRO A 68 4.26 -4.05 -10.97
C PRO A 68 5.34 -4.63 -10.05
N ASN A 69 5.83 -5.85 -10.33
CA ASN A 69 6.81 -6.55 -9.49
C ASN A 69 6.43 -6.62 -8.00
N GLY A 70 5.16 -6.35 -7.67
CA GLY A 70 4.64 -6.28 -6.32
C GLY A 70 3.80 -7.51 -5.98
N SER A 71 3.23 -7.48 -4.79
CA SER A 71 2.31 -8.50 -4.30
C SER A 71 1.08 -7.87 -3.67
N GLY A 72 -0.08 -8.46 -3.90
CA GLY A 72 -1.30 -8.08 -3.20
C GLY A 72 -2.13 -9.30 -2.80
N LEU A 73 -2.76 -9.25 -1.64
CA LEU A 73 -3.89 -10.12 -1.33
C LEU A 73 -5.15 -9.27 -1.30
N GLY A 74 -6.11 -9.60 -2.15
CA GLY A 74 -7.37 -8.87 -2.23
C GLY A 74 -8.44 -9.54 -3.05
N LEU A 75 -9.52 -8.83 -3.36
CA LEU A 75 -10.61 -9.38 -4.15
C LEU A 75 -10.35 -9.15 -5.64
N ASP A 76 -10.02 -7.90 -6.00
CA ASP A 76 -9.97 -7.44 -7.38
C ASP A 76 -8.61 -6.83 -7.73
N PHE A 77 -8.07 -7.23 -8.90
CA PHE A 77 -6.83 -6.69 -9.47
C PHE A 77 -7.08 -6.23 -10.90
N ARG A 78 -6.56 -5.05 -11.29
CA ARG A 78 -6.70 -4.57 -12.69
C ARG A 78 -5.47 -4.78 -13.55
N TYR A 79 -4.27 -4.55 -13.01
CA TYR A 79 -3.03 -4.67 -13.78
C TYR A 79 -1.84 -5.10 -12.90
N VAL A 80 -1.25 -6.26 -13.21
CA VAL A 80 -0.23 -6.92 -12.40
C VAL A 80 0.90 -7.46 -13.29
N PRO A 81 1.76 -6.59 -13.85
CA PRO A 81 2.87 -7.02 -14.70
C PRO A 81 4.01 -7.51 -13.81
N ASP A 82 4.50 -8.73 -14.05
CA ASP A 82 5.61 -9.35 -13.30
C ASP A 82 5.41 -9.38 -11.77
N GLY A 83 4.19 -9.08 -11.31
CA GLY A 83 3.77 -9.11 -9.92
C GLY A 83 2.87 -10.31 -9.64
N SER A 84 2.33 -10.35 -8.43
CA SER A 84 1.38 -11.37 -8.01
C SER A 84 0.19 -10.74 -7.31
N GLY A 85 -0.99 -11.28 -7.57
CA GLY A 85 -2.15 -11.01 -6.73
C GLY A 85 -2.86 -12.32 -6.45
N LEU A 86 -3.31 -12.50 -5.21
CA LEU A 86 -4.19 -13.59 -4.85
C LEU A 86 -5.55 -12.99 -4.53
N GLY A 87 -6.53 -13.28 -5.39
CA GLY A 87 -7.90 -12.79 -5.26
C GLY A 87 -8.93 -13.66 -5.95
N LEU A 88 -10.19 -13.25 -5.83
CA LEU A 88 -11.33 -14.00 -6.36
C LEU A 88 -11.57 -13.71 -7.83
N ASP A 89 -11.29 -12.48 -8.28
CA ASP A 89 -11.40 -12.06 -9.66
C ASP A 89 -10.03 -11.52 -10.14
N PHE A 90 -9.44 -12.20 -11.13
CA PHE A 90 -8.17 -11.85 -11.78
C PHE A 90 -8.35 -11.70 -13.29
#